data_AF-A0A2N1RBB5-F1
#
_entry.id   AF-A0A2N1RBB5-F1
#
_cell.length_a   1.000
_cell.length_b   1.000
_cell.length_c   1.000
_cell.angle_alpha   90.00
_cell.angle_beta   90.00
_cell.angle_gamma   90.00
#
_symmetry.space_group_name_H-M   'P 1'
#
loop_
_entity.id
_entity.type
_entity.pdbx_description
1 polymer ?
#
loop_
_entity_poly.entity_id
_entity_poly.type
_entity_poly.pdbx_seq_one_letter_code
_entity_poly.pdbx_strand_id
1 'polypeptide(L)' 'VAGLGGKPYRDGSYQYYVREPVVEDDFKGVGAFILASLELGESSI' A
#
# COMPACT_ATOMS: atom_id res chain seq x y z
N VAL A 1 -5.52 -2.14 4.37
CA VAL A 1 -6.07 -0.91 3.79
C VAL A 1 -6.24 0.08 4.92
N ALA A 2 -5.71 1.29 4.79
CA ALA A 2 -6.04 2.41 5.66
C ALA A 2 -7.32 3.06 5.12
N GLY A 3 -8.43 2.90 5.83
CA GLY A 3 -9.70 3.54 5.48
C GLY A 3 -9.91 4.81 6.30
N LEU A 4 -10.99 5.54 6.04
CA LEU A 4 -11.38 6.70 6.85
C LEU A 4 -12.60 6.36 7.73
N GLY A 5 -12.87 7.20 8.73
CA GLY A 5 -13.95 7.01 9.69
C GLY A 5 -13.79 5.78 10.57
N GLY A 6 -14.90 5.23 11.08
CA GLY A 6 -14.92 4.08 11.98
C GLY A 6 -14.73 4.43 13.45
N LYS A 7 -14.42 3.41 14.27
CA LYS A 7 -14.14 3.52 15.71
C LYS A 7 -12.90 2.67 16.03
N PRO A 8 -11.75 3.27 16.45
CA PRO A 8 -11.49 4.70 16.61
C PRO A 8 -11.61 5.46 15.28
N TYR A 9 -11.96 6.75 15.35
CA TYR A 9 -12.22 7.56 14.17
C TYR A 9 -10.91 7.88 13.44
N ARG A 10 -10.87 7.55 12.14
CA ARG A 10 -9.72 7.81 11.26
C ARG A 10 -10.00 9.07 10.46
N ASP A 11 -9.32 10.15 10.82
CA ASP A 11 -9.63 11.52 10.41
C ASP A 11 -9.04 11.93 9.05
N GLY A 12 -8.15 11.12 8.48
CA GLY A 12 -7.49 11.43 7.20
C GLY A 12 -6.46 12.55 7.31
N SER A 13 -6.07 12.95 8.52
CA SER A 13 -4.97 13.88 8.73
C SER A 13 -3.65 13.30 8.21
N TYR A 14 -2.69 14.17 7.91
CA TYR A 14 -1.32 13.75 7.61
C TYR A 14 -0.78 12.82 8.71
N GLN A 15 -0.98 13.22 9.98
CA GLN A 15 -0.55 12.47 11.16
C GLN A 15 -1.16 11.07 11.21
N TYR A 16 -2.42 10.90 10.80
CA TYR A 16 -3.05 9.58 10.71
C TYR A 16 -2.31 8.71 9.69
N TYR A 17 -2.10 9.19 8.46
CA TYR A 17 -1.46 8.40 7.41
C TYR A 17 -0.01 8.03 7.72
N VAL A 18 0.79 8.95 8.28
CA VAL A 18 2.21 8.64 8.58
C VAL A 18 2.42 7.77 9.81
N ARG A 19 1.36 7.56 10.59
CA ARG A 19 1.38 6.64 11.75
C ARG A 19 0.93 5.23 11.40
N GLU A 20 0.40 5.01 10.19
CA GLU A 20 0.06 3.66 9.75
C GLU A 20 1.32 2.78 9.70
N PRO A 21 1.22 1.50 10.12
CA PRO A 21 2.39 0.63 10.21
C PRO A 21 2.97 0.35 8.83
N VAL A 22 4.29 0.45 8.74
CA VAL A 22 5.06 -0.06 7.60
C VAL A 22 5.30 -1.54 7.82
N VAL A 23 4.90 -2.36 6.85
CA VAL A 23 4.98 -3.82 6.91
C VAL A 23 5.69 -4.35 5.67
N GLU A 24 6.50 -5.39 5.86
CA GLU A 24 7.20 -6.09 4.78
C GLU A 24 6.34 -7.25 4.26
N ASP A 25 6.48 -7.59 2.98
CA ASP A 25 5.81 -8.73 2.31
C ASP A 25 4.28 -8.80 2.46
N ASP A 26 3.61 -7.67 2.71
CA ASP A 26 2.16 -7.61 2.73
C ASP A 26 1.60 -7.91 1.33
N PHE A 27 0.56 -8.76 1.25
CA PHE A 27 -0.04 -9.16 -0.03
C PHE A 27 -0.49 -7.99 -0.92
N LYS A 28 -0.82 -6.82 -0.33
CA LYS A 28 -1.15 -5.59 -1.07
C LYS A 28 0.06 -5.04 -1.82
N GLY A 29 1.25 -5.18 -1.25
CA GLY A 29 2.52 -4.78 -1.86
C GLY A 29 3.08 -5.86 -2.80
N VAL A 30 3.09 -7.11 -2.36
CA VAL A 30 3.66 -8.23 -3.14
C VAL A 30 2.95 -8.42 -4.47
N GLY A 31 1.61 -8.39 -4.49
CA GLY A 31 0.86 -8.50 -5.74
C GLY A 31 1.18 -7.37 -6.72
N ALA A 32 1.27 -6.14 -6.23
CA ALA A 32 1.64 -4.99 -7.03
C ALA A 32 3.08 -5.08 -7.55
N PHE A 33 4.02 -5.56 -6.73
CA PHE A 33 5.41 -5.78 -7.10
C PHE A 33 5.57 -6.80 -8.23
N ILE A 34 4.85 -7.92 -8.16
CA ILE A 34 4.87 -8.96 -9.21
C ILE A 34 4.34 -8.39 -10.53
N LEU A 35 3.19 -7.71 -10.52
CA LEU A 35 2.60 -7.13 -11.73
C LEU A 35 3.53 -6.10 -12.38
N ALA A 36 4.14 -5.23 -11.58
CA ALA A 36 5.11 -4.25 -12.08
C ALA A 36 6.36 -4.93 -12.66
N SER A 37 6.82 -6.03 -12.05
CA SER A 37 7.98 -6.80 -12.55
C SER A 37 7.71 -7.45 -13.90
N LEU A 38 6.48 -7.93 -14.13
CA LEU A 38 6.07 -8.48 -15.43
C LEU A 38 6.10 -7.39 -16.51
N GLU A 39 5.49 -6.22 -16.24
CA GLU A 39 5.46 -5.11 -17.19
C GLU A 39 6.87 -4.58 -17.52
N LEU A 40 7.74 -4.50 -16.51
CA LEU A 40 9.13 -4.10 -16.69
C LEU A 40 9.88 -5.12 -17.56
N GLY A 41 9.62 -6.41 -17.38
CA GLY A 41 10.18 -7.48 -18.20
C GLY A 41 9.76 -7.39 -19.66
N GLU A 42 8.47 -7.17 -19.93
CA GLU A 42 7.93 -6.97 -21.29
C GLU A 42 8.47 -5.70 -21.95
N SER A 43 8.70 -4.64 -21.18
CA SER A 43 9.30 -3.38 -21.69
C SER A 43 10.80 -3.47 -21.98
N SER A 44 11.46 -4.56 -21.58
CA SER A 44 12.91 -4.76 -21.74
C SER A 44 13.27 -5.49 -23.04
N ILE A 45 12.32 -5.62 -23.98
CA ILE A 45 12.46 -6.29 -25.27
C ILE A 45 12.42 -5.26 -26.41
#